data_AF-A0A7C4UY59-F1
#
_entry.id   AF-A0A7C4UY59-F1
#
_cell.length_a   1.000
_cell.length_b   1.000
_cell.length_c   1.000
_cell.angle_alpha   90.00
_cell.angle_beta   90.00
_cell.angle_gamma   90.00
#
_symmetry.space_group_name_H-M   'P 1'
#
loop_
_entity.id
_entity.type
_entity.pdbx_description
1 polymer ?
#
loop_
_entity_poly.entity_id
_entity_poly.type
_entity_poly.pdbx_seq_one_letter_code
_entity_poly.pdbx_strand_id
1 'polypeptide(L)'
;MYPSSIPGPICVEGGMLSEEAIREKVELAGRKALEYKEKGFHCSESVFLAINEVLQITDPRMVKAITGFHGGGGSHRLDPNVDMTKLLAGVAAGYQEVGDDGVPIVQVRHLCGALAACIMCTSLLYGRTSPDDDLTCVDELCYELHRRFQEELGHNECKFLREIWVPKTPDGSCSHIYRTGAQIGVDVILHAPQLVRECRPRHEIAPESIPCAAREAVPGR
;
A
#
# COMPACT_ATOMS: atom_id res chain seq x y z
N MET A 1 21.94 -12.53 -4.78
CA MET A 1 22.83 -11.68 -3.97
C MET A 1 22.28 -10.26 -4.10
N TYR A 2 21.42 -9.84 -3.17
CA TYR A 2 20.79 -8.52 -3.21
C TYR A 2 21.83 -7.45 -2.81
N PRO A 3 21.93 -6.31 -3.51
CA PRO A 3 22.86 -5.26 -3.12
C PRO A 3 22.48 -4.76 -1.71
N SER A 4 23.45 -4.81 -0.81
CA SER A 4 23.35 -4.57 0.63
C SER A 4 23.26 -3.09 1.02
N SER A 5 22.78 -2.23 0.12
CA SER A 5 22.66 -0.80 0.35
C SER A 5 21.21 -0.37 0.18
N ILE A 6 20.47 -0.42 1.29
CA ILE A 6 19.18 0.25 1.43
C ILE A 6 19.45 1.76 1.17
N PRO A 7 18.84 2.38 0.14
CA PRO A 7 18.86 3.82 0.00
C PRO A 7 18.29 4.42 1.29
N GLY A 8 19.05 5.30 1.94
CA GLY A 8 18.53 6.06 3.08
C GLY A 8 17.32 6.90 2.66
N PRO A 9 16.55 7.45 3.62
CA PRO A 9 15.46 8.35 3.30
C PRO A 9 15.96 9.47 2.37
N ILE A 10 15.20 9.76 1.32
CA ILE A 10 15.46 10.90 0.44
C ILE A 10 15.41 12.15 1.31
N CYS A 11 16.56 12.77 1.55
CA CYS A 11 16.64 14.14 2.07
C CYS A 11 16.10 15.05 0.96
N VAL A 12 14.84 15.44 1.07
CA VAL A 12 14.29 16.51 0.25
C VAL A 12 14.69 17.81 0.93
N GLU A 13 15.62 18.55 0.32
CA GLU A 13 15.98 19.89 0.79
C GLU A 13 14.74 20.78 0.79
N GLY A 14 14.22 21.09 1.98
CA GLY A 14 13.66 22.39 2.35
C GLY A 14 12.54 23.02 1.53
N GLY A 15 11.80 22.28 0.70
CA GLY A 15 10.70 22.82 -0.09
C GLY A 15 9.52 21.85 -0.22
N MET A 16 8.30 22.38 -0.15
CA MET A 16 7.11 21.66 -0.60
C MET A 16 7.29 21.27 -2.08
N LEU A 17 6.96 20.04 -2.44
CA LEU A 17 6.94 19.61 -3.84
C LEU A 17 5.96 20.48 -4.62
N SER A 18 6.27 20.77 -5.89
CA SER A 18 5.29 21.41 -6.77
C SER A 18 4.13 20.46 -7.05
N GLU A 19 2.95 21.01 -7.34
CA GLU A 19 1.77 20.24 -7.78
C GLU A 19 2.07 19.33 -8.99
N GLU A 20 2.96 19.77 -9.87
CA GLU A 20 3.45 18.96 -10.98
C GLU A 20 4.27 17.75 -10.52
N ALA A 21 5.23 17.96 -9.62
CA ALA A 21 6.02 16.87 -9.05
C ALA A 21 5.18 15.89 -8.23
N ILE A 22 4.14 16.37 -7.53
CA ILE A 22 3.19 15.51 -6.82
C ILE A 22 2.42 14.66 -7.82
N ARG A 23 1.83 15.28 -8.86
CA ARG A 23 1.10 14.55 -9.92
C ARG A 23 1.97 13.48 -10.58
N GLU A 24 3.23 13.78 -10.88
CA GLU A 24 4.16 12.80 -11.45
C GLU A 24 4.39 11.60 -10.52
N LYS A 25 4.51 11.83 -9.21
CA LYS A 25 4.64 10.76 -8.21
C LYS A 25 3.37 9.94 -8.08
N VAL A 26 2.20 10.57 -8.11
CA VAL A 26 0.89 9.90 -8.09
C VAL A 26 0.76 8.97 -9.29
N GLU A 27 1.04 9.45 -10.51
CA GLU A 27 1.02 8.64 -11.72
C GLU A 27 2.05 7.51 -11.70
N LEU A 28 3.26 7.78 -11.20
CA LEU A 28 4.28 6.76 -11.01
C LEU A 28 3.81 5.66 -10.06
N ALA A 29 3.15 6.00 -8.96
CA ALA A 29 2.64 5.02 -7.99
C ALA A 29 1.59 4.09 -8.63
N GLY A 30 0.67 4.66 -9.41
CA GLY A 30 -0.33 3.88 -10.16
C GLY A 30 0.31 2.89 -11.13
N ARG A 31 1.33 3.31 -11.90
CA ARG A 31 2.08 2.42 -12.80
C ARG A 31 2.83 1.33 -12.03
N LYS A 32 3.52 1.70 -10.95
CA LYS A 32 4.29 0.76 -10.12
C LYS A 32 3.41 -0.30 -9.48
N ALA A 33 2.19 0.03 -9.06
CA ALA A 33 1.26 -0.95 -8.52
C ALA A 33 0.90 -2.04 -9.55
N LEU A 34 0.80 -1.67 -10.82
CA LEU A 34 0.58 -2.63 -11.91
C LEU A 34 1.85 -3.45 -12.22
N GLU A 35 3.02 -2.83 -12.24
CA GLU A 35 4.30 -3.56 -12.39
C GLU A 35 4.49 -4.61 -11.28
N TYR A 36 4.10 -4.32 -10.03
CA TYR A 36 4.15 -5.30 -8.94
C TYR A 36 3.09 -6.39 -9.09
N LYS A 37 1.88 -6.05 -9.55
CA LYS A 37 0.85 -7.04 -9.90
C LYS A 37 1.38 -8.03 -10.94
N GLU A 38 2.04 -7.55 -11.99
CA GLU A 38 2.61 -8.39 -13.05
C GLU A 38 3.68 -9.37 -12.53
N LYS A 39 4.31 -9.05 -11.40
CA LYS A 39 5.24 -9.94 -10.68
C LYS A 39 4.53 -10.96 -9.78
N GLY A 40 3.20 -10.96 -9.74
CA GLY A 40 2.38 -11.90 -8.96
C GLY A 40 1.96 -11.40 -7.58
N PHE A 41 2.23 -10.14 -7.23
CA PHE A 41 1.81 -9.57 -5.95
C PHE A 41 0.32 -9.20 -5.93
N HIS A 42 -0.31 -9.37 -4.77
CA HIS A 42 -1.71 -9.03 -4.55
C HIS A 42 -1.93 -7.55 -4.26
N CYS A 43 -3.19 -7.11 -4.13
CA CYS A 43 -3.57 -5.70 -3.97
C CYS A 43 -2.82 -5.00 -2.84
N SER A 44 -2.79 -5.60 -1.64
CA SER A 44 -2.10 -5.01 -0.50
C SER A 44 -0.60 -4.91 -0.72
N GLU A 45 0.00 -5.92 -1.32
CA GLU A 45 1.44 -6.00 -1.55
C GLU A 45 1.89 -5.03 -2.65
N SER A 46 1.19 -5.05 -3.79
CA SER A 46 1.49 -4.21 -4.94
C SER A 46 1.34 -2.73 -4.64
N VAL A 47 0.28 -2.33 -3.92
CA VAL A 47 0.06 -0.94 -3.54
C VAL A 47 1.09 -0.49 -2.50
N PHE A 48 1.36 -1.31 -1.49
CA PHE A 48 2.39 -1.02 -0.49
C PHE A 48 3.77 -0.83 -1.14
N LEU A 49 4.19 -1.78 -1.98
CA LEU A 49 5.48 -1.72 -2.66
C LEU A 49 5.58 -0.53 -3.61
N ALA A 50 4.51 -0.19 -4.32
CA ALA A 50 4.46 0.97 -5.20
C ALA A 50 4.61 2.29 -4.42
N ILE A 51 3.80 2.50 -3.38
CA ILE A 51 3.90 3.70 -2.52
C ILE A 51 5.29 3.78 -1.89
N ASN A 52 5.80 2.66 -1.37
CA ASN A 52 7.10 2.60 -0.74
C ASN A 52 8.26 2.85 -1.73
N GLU A 53 8.15 2.41 -2.98
CA GLU A 53 9.15 2.70 -4.02
C GLU A 53 9.14 4.18 -4.40
N VAL A 54 7.97 4.80 -4.49
CA VAL A 54 7.83 6.22 -4.86
C VAL A 54 8.27 7.18 -3.75
N LEU A 55 8.01 6.81 -2.49
CA LEU A 55 8.20 7.67 -1.32
C LEU A 55 9.35 7.26 -0.39
N GLN A 56 9.92 6.06 -0.60
CA GLN A 56 11.02 5.51 0.21
C GLN A 56 10.69 5.56 1.71
N ILE A 57 9.55 4.99 2.11
CA ILE A 57 9.01 5.05 3.47
C ILE A 57 9.78 4.12 4.41
N THR A 58 10.03 2.89 3.97
CA THR A 58 10.60 1.82 4.80
C THR A 58 11.29 0.74 3.96
N ASP A 59 11.82 -0.28 4.62
CA ASP A 59 12.39 -1.47 3.97
C ASP A 59 11.30 -2.21 3.16
N PRO A 60 11.51 -2.51 1.87
CA PRO A 60 10.51 -3.20 1.04
C PRO A 60 10.11 -4.57 1.58
N ARG A 61 10.93 -5.22 2.43
CA ARG A 61 10.59 -6.49 3.11
C ARG A 61 9.43 -6.34 4.09
N MET A 62 9.08 -5.12 4.49
CA MET A 62 7.88 -4.83 5.28
C MET A 62 6.57 -5.18 4.57
N VAL A 63 6.61 -5.47 3.26
CA VAL A 63 5.45 -6.02 2.53
C VAL A 63 4.87 -7.27 3.21
N LYS A 64 5.69 -8.06 3.91
CA LYS A 64 5.25 -9.22 4.71
C LYS A 64 4.21 -8.87 5.77
N ALA A 65 4.25 -7.64 6.31
CA ALA A 65 3.30 -7.16 7.30
C ALA A 65 1.92 -6.87 6.72
N ILE A 66 1.81 -6.71 5.38
CA ILE A 66 0.55 -6.41 4.69
C ILE A 66 0.08 -7.54 3.74
N THR A 67 0.89 -8.57 3.50
CA THR A 67 0.53 -9.71 2.63
C THR A 67 -0.82 -10.31 3.02
N GLY A 68 -1.08 -10.55 4.31
CA GLY A 68 -2.32 -11.16 4.78
C GLY A 68 -3.61 -10.36 4.52
N PHE A 69 -3.51 -9.10 4.10
CA PHE A 69 -4.68 -8.28 3.77
C PHE A 69 -5.22 -8.53 2.35
N HIS A 70 -4.54 -9.33 1.53
CA HIS A 70 -5.10 -9.77 0.24
C HIS A 70 -6.43 -10.52 0.45
N GLY A 71 -7.30 -10.50 -0.57
CA GLY A 71 -8.62 -11.13 -0.46
C GLY A 71 -9.53 -10.53 0.62
N GLY A 72 -9.19 -9.35 1.14
CA GLY A 72 -9.96 -8.66 2.18
C GLY A 72 -9.70 -9.17 3.60
N GLY A 73 -8.47 -9.61 3.89
CA GLY A 73 -8.08 -10.14 5.21
C GLY A 73 -7.72 -11.63 5.24
N GLY A 74 -7.41 -12.22 4.08
CA GLY A 74 -6.91 -13.59 3.97
C GLY A 74 -7.84 -14.52 3.19
N SER A 75 -7.47 -15.79 3.15
CA SER A 75 -8.19 -16.84 2.42
C SER A 75 -8.10 -18.17 3.15
N HIS A 76 -9.17 -18.95 3.11
CA HIS A 76 -9.26 -20.29 3.66
C HIS A 76 -9.38 -21.31 2.52
N ARG A 77 -8.53 -22.34 2.52
CA ARG A 77 -8.64 -23.47 1.59
C ARG A 77 -9.70 -24.46 2.05
N LEU A 78 -10.53 -24.92 1.12
CA LEU A 78 -11.55 -25.95 1.34
C LEU A 78 -11.01 -27.37 1.11
N ASP A 79 -9.92 -27.50 0.35
CA ASP A 79 -9.21 -28.76 0.12
C ASP A 79 -7.74 -28.61 0.57
N PRO A 80 -7.21 -29.51 1.44
CA PRO A 80 -5.83 -29.46 1.90
C PRO A 80 -4.78 -29.65 0.78
N ASN A 81 -5.15 -30.19 -0.38
CA ASN A 81 -4.27 -30.38 -1.53
C ASN A 81 -4.13 -29.12 -2.40
N VAL A 82 -4.86 -28.06 -2.08
CA VAL A 82 -4.79 -26.80 -2.80
C VAL A 82 -3.46 -26.12 -2.54
N ASP A 83 -2.71 -25.89 -3.62
CA ASP A 83 -1.59 -24.95 -3.66
C ASP A 83 -2.15 -23.52 -3.68
N MET A 84 -2.16 -22.89 -2.50
CA MET A 84 -2.64 -21.53 -2.33
C MET A 84 -1.85 -20.51 -3.15
N THR A 85 -0.54 -20.71 -3.31
CA THR A 85 0.31 -19.79 -4.05
C THR A 85 -0.10 -19.78 -5.52
N LYS A 86 -0.22 -20.97 -6.12
CA LYS A 86 -0.63 -21.09 -7.53
C LYS A 86 -2.05 -20.58 -7.76
N LEU A 87 -2.98 -20.95 -6.88
CA LEU A 87 -4.38 -20.57 -7.01
C LEU A 87 -4.58 -19.06 -6.87
N LEU A 88 -4.04 -18.46 -5.80
CA LEU A 88 -4.18 -17.03 -5.54
C LEU A 88 -3.46 -16.19 -6.60
N ALA A 89 -2.32 -16.65 -7.14
CA ALA A 89 -1.69 -16.00 -8.29
C ALA A 89 -2.64 -15.95 -9.51
N GLY A 90 -3.40 -17.02 -9.77
CA GLY A 90 -4.45 -17.03 -10.80
C GLY A 90 -5.57 -16.02 -10.53
N VAL A 91 -6.00 -15.88 -9.27
CA VAL A 91 -6.99 -14.87 -8.85
C VAL A 91 -6.47 -13.45 -9.03
N ALA A 92 -5.21 -13.18 -8.66
CA ALA A 92 -4.59 -11.87 -8.84
C ALA A 92 -4.44 -11.51 -10.32
N ALA A 93 -4.10 -12.50 -11.16
CA ALA A 93 -3.97 -12.33 -12.60
C ALA A 93 -5.32 -12.12 -13.31
N GLY A 94 -6.44 -12.47 -12.68
CA GLY A 94 -7.78 -12.41 -13.28
C GLY A 94 -8.17 -13.65 -14.10
N TYR A 95 -7.38 -14.73 -14.00
CA TYR A 95 -7.67 -16.00 -14.67
C TYR A 95 -8.54 -16.95 -13.84
N GLN A 96 -8.83 -16.59 -12.57
CA GLN A 96 -9.68 -17.36 -11.67
C GLN A 96 -10.65 -16.45 -10.90
N GLU A 97 -11.94 -16.78 -10.96
CA GLU A 97 -12.97 -16.12 -10.17
C GLU A 97 -13.14 -16.84 -8.82
N VAL A 98 -13.27 -16.07 -7.74
CA VAL A 98 -13.54 -16.60 -6.39
C VAL A 98 -15.03 -16.47 -6.15
N GLY A 99 -15.73 -17.60 -5.97
CA GLY A 99 -17.16 -17.60 -5.63
C GLY A 99 -18.06 -18.49 -6.49
N ASP A 100 -17.54 -19.10 -7.56
CA ASP A 100 -18.24 -20.16 -8.28
C ASP A 100 -17.81 -21.54 -7.77
N ASP A 101 -18.71 -22.52 -7.95
CA ASP A 101 -18.69 -23.91 -7.46
C ASP A 101 -17.44 -24.76 -7.81
N GLY A 102 -16.40 -24.16 -8.38
CA GLY A 102 -15.17 -24.80 -8.84
C GLY A 102 -13.87 -24.34 -8.19
N VAL A 103 -13.84 -23.28 -7.36
CA VAL A 103 -12.60 -22.83 -6.71
C VAL A 103 -12.59 -23.23 -5.23
N PRO A 104 -11.62 -24.05 -4.78
CA PRO A 104 -11.60 -24.63 -3.43
C PRO A 104 -11.04 -23.66 -2.37
N ILE A 105 -11.45 -22.38 -2.41
CA ILE A 105 -11.12 -21.39 -1.38
C ILE A 105 -12.31 -20.48 -1.04
N VAL A 106 -12.26 -19.90 0.15
CA VAL A 106 -13.11 -18.79 0.59
C VAL A 106 -12.23 -17.60 0.94
N GLN A 107 -12.60 -16.40 0.50
CA GLN A 107 -11.95 -15.15 0.87
C GLN A 107 -12.76 -14.43 1.96
N VAL A 108 -12.07 -13.72 2.86
CA VAL A 108 -12.71 -12.94 3.93
C VAL A 108 -13.54 -11.78 3.36
N ARG A 109 -13.04 -11.13 2.31
CA ARG A 109 -13.71 -10.08 1.53
C ARG A 109 -14.12 -8.81 2.33
N HIS A 110 -13.48 -8.53 3.46
CA HIS A 110 -13.66 -7.29 4.25
C HIS A 110 -12.84 -6.13 3.66
N LEU A 111 -12.12 -5.34 4.46
CA LEU A 111 -11.34 -4.17 4.01
C LEU A 111 -10.45 -4.48 2.80
N CYS A 112 -10.53 -3.66 1.75
CA CYS A 112 -9.71 -3.83 0.56
C CYS A 112 -8.21 -3.75 0.88
N GLY A 113 -7.43 -4.73 0.39
CA GLY A 113 -5.99 -4.77 0.62
C GLY A 113 -5.25 -3.52 0.11
N ALA A 114 -5.71 -2.92 -1.00
CA ALA A 114 -5.15 -1.67 -1.52
C ALA A 114 -5.33 -0.51 -0.52
N LEU A 115 -6.53 -0.37 0.06
CA LEU A 115 -6.80 0.65 1.08
C LEU A 115 -6.03 0.36 2.39
N ALA A 116 -5.95 -0.90 2.81
CA ALA A 116 -5.15 -1.31 3.96
C ALA A 116 -3.67 -0.97 3.78
N ALA A 117 -3.13 -1.09 2.56
CA ALA A 117 -1.76 -0.69 2.26
C ALA A 117 -1.55 0.82 2.37
N CYS A 118 -2.51 1.63 1.90
CA CYS A 118 -2.46 3.09 2.09
C CYS A 118 -2.45 3.46 3.58
N ILE A 119 -3.33 2.86 4.38
CA ILE A 119 -3.39 3.06 5.84
C ILE A 119 -2.03 2.70 6.46
N MET A 120 -1.47 1.53 6.11
CA MET A 120 -0.16 1.11 6.62
C MET A 120 0.96 2.10 6.28
N CYS A 121 1.03 2.56 5.02
CA CYS A 121 2.03 3.54 4.60
C CYS A 121 1.87 4.87 5.35
N THR A 122 0.64 5.34 5.56
CA THR A 122 0.34 6.54 6.35
C THR A 122 0.71 6.34 7.82
N SER A 123 0.34 5.22 8.44
CA SER A 123 0.69 4.92 9.84
C SER A 123 2.19 4.76 10.06
N LEU A 124 2.95 4.27 9.07
CA LEU A 124 4.41 4.24 9.15
C LEU A 124 5.06 5.64 9.15
N LEU A 125 4.36 6.64 8.62
CA LEU A 125 4.83 8.03 8.56
C LEU A 125 4.34 8.85 9.76
N TYR A 126 3.09 8.69 10.18
CA TYR A 126 2.43 9.58 11.14
C TYR A 126 1.91 8.87 12.40
N GLY A 127 2.13 7.56 12.52
CA GLY A 127 1.67 6.78 13.65
C GLY A 127 2.45 7.06 14.92
N ARG A 128 1.79 6.81 16.06
CA ARG A 128 2.39 6.94 17.39
C ARG A 128 3.37 5.83 17.73
N THR A 129 4.34 6.15 18.58
CA THR A 129 5.30 5.23 19.19
C THR A 129 5.13 5.13 20.71
N SER A 130 4.43 6.09 21.31
CA SER A 130 4.02 6.13 22.72
C SER A 130 2.48 6.20 22.84
N PRO A 131 1.87 5.81 23.97
CA PRO A 131 0.46 6.08 24.25
C PRO A 131 0.09 7.57 24.32
N ASP A 132 1.05 8.45 24.58
CA ASP A 132 0.83 9.89 24.77
C ASP A 132 0.98 10.73 23.49
N ASP A 133 1.42 10.13 22.37
CA ASP A 133 1.59 10.85 21.10
C ASP A 133 0.22 11.23 20.50
N ASP A 134 0.17 12.38 19.82
CA ASP A 134 -1.03 12.84 19.11
C ASP A 134 -1.46 11.86 18.01
N LEU A 135 -2.76 11.60 17.93
CA LEU A 135 -3.38 10.76 16.89
C LEU A 135 -4.08 11.56 15.79
N THR A 136 -4.23 12.89 15.96
CA THR A 136 -5.05 13.73 15.08
C THR A 136 -4.62 13.59 13.62
N CYS A 137 -3.33 13.72 13.32
CA CYS A 137 -2.85 13.61 11.94
C CYS A 137 -3.15 12.23 11.32
N VAL A 138 -2.76 11.14 11.98
CA VAL A 138 -2.89 9.79 11.39
C VAL A 138 -4.36 9.38 11.22
N ASP A 139 -5.23 9.69 12.20
CA ASP A 139 -6.64 9.31 12.14
C ASP A 139 -7.40 10.09 11.07
N GLU A 140 -7.18 11.41 10.96
CA GLU A 140 -7.81 12.25 9.93
C GLU A 140 -7.33 11.85 8.51
N LEU A 141 -6.04 11.55 8.33
CA LEU A 141 -5.54 11.05 7.04
C LEU A 141 -6.11 9.67 6.71
N CYS A 142 -6.25 8.77 7.68
CA CYS A 142 -6.88 7.47 7.47
C CYS A 142 -8.37 7.62 7.10
N TYR A 143 -9.09 8.54 7.74
CA TYR A 143 -10.46 8.89 7.36
C TYR A 143 -10.51 9.40 5.90
N GLU A 144 -9.61 10.31 5.54
CA GLU A 144 -9.55 10.88 4.19
C GLU A 144 -9.23 9.82 3.12
N LEU A 145 -8.34 8.86 3.43
CA LEU A 145 -8.09 7.70 2.58
C LEU A 145 -9.38 6.90 2.36
N HIS A 146 -10.12 6.56 3.42
CA HIS A 146 -11.39 5.85 3.32
C HIS A 146 -12.43 6.62 2.50
N ARG A 147 -12.54 7.94 2.70
CA ARG A 147 -13.48 8.80 1.99
C ARG A 147 -13.17 8.84 0.49
N ARG A 148 -11.93 9.20 0.12
CA ARG A 148 -11.52 9.28 -1.31
C ARG A 148 -11.60 7.94 -2.00
N PHE A 149 -11.20 6.86 -1.32
CA PHE A 149 -11.27 5.51 -1.87
C PHE A 149 -12.71 5.11 -2.15
N GLN A 150 -13.64 5.41 -1.24
CA GLN A 150 -15.07 5.15 -1.45
C GLN A 150 -15.68 6.05 -2.53
N GLU A 151 -15.32 7.33 -2.60
CA GLU A 151 -15.82 8.25 -3.63
C GLU A 151 -15.38 7.82 -5.03
N GLU A 152 -14.12 7.43 -5.19
CA GLU A 152 -13.55 7.06 -6.48
C GLU A 152 -13.96 5.64 -6.91
N LEU A 153 -13.96 4.68 -5.98
CA LEU A 153 -14.18 3.26 -6.30
C LEU A 153 -15.56 2.73 -5.87
N GLY A 154 -16.36 3.52 -5.17
CA GLY A 154 -17.73 3.20 -4.76
C GLY A 154 -17.89 2.42 -3.46
N HIS A 155 -16.84 1.75 -2.95
CA HIS A 155 -16.86 1.04 -1.66
C HIS A 155 -15.45 0.88 -1.08
N ASN A 156 -15.37 0.51 0.20
CA ASN A 156 -14.09 0.20 0.88
C ASN A 156 -13.85 -1.31 1.10
N GLU A 157 -14.84 -2.15 0.80
CA GLU A 157 -14.79 -3.59 1.07
C GLU A 157 -14.49 -4.34 -0.23
N CYS A 158 -13.57 -5.30 -0.13
CA CYS A 158 -13.13 -6.14 -1.23
C CYS A 158 -14.31 -6.88 -1.87
N LYS A 159 -15.33 -7.26 -1.09
CA LYS A 159 -16.56 -7.87 -1.60
C LYS A 159 -17.18 -7.07 -2.75
N PHE A 160 -17.64 -5.86 -2.43
CA PHE A 160 -18.39 -5.01 -3.34
C PHE A 160 -17.48 -4.42 -4.43
N LEU A 161 -16.24 -4.08 -4.08
CA LEU A 161 -15.26 -3.59 -5.05
C LEU A 161 -14.99 -4.60 -6.17
N ARG A 162 -14.85 -5.89 -5.83
CA ARG A 162 -14.69 -6.93 -6.85
C ARG A 162 -15.91 -7.01 -7.74
N GLU A 163 -17.12 -6.99 -7.17
CA GLU A 163 -18.38 -7.02 -7.93
C GLU A 163 -18.53 -5.81 -8.88
N ILE A 164 -18.05 -4.63 -8.48
CA ILE A 164 -18.11 -3.41 -9.29
C ILE A 164 -17.05 -3.41 -10.40
N TRP A 165 -15.79 -3.72 -10.07
CA TRP A 165 -14.64 -3.40 -10.92
C TRP A 165 -14.04 -4.58 -11.66
N VAL A 166 -14.11 -5.81 -11.13
CA VAL A 166 -13.58 -6.98 -11.84
C VAL A 166 -14.25 -7.16 -13.21
N PRO A 167 -15.60 -7.09 -13.34
CA PRO A 167 -16.26 -7.21 -14.63
C PRO A 167 -15.94 -6.07 -15.61
N LYS A 168 -15.50 -4.91 -15.11
CA LYS A 168 -15.19 -3.71 -15.91
C LYS A 168 -13.71 -3.61 -16.29
N THR A 169 -12.85 -4.40 -15.63
CA THR A 169 -11.40 -4.34 -15.85
C THR A 169 -11.03 -5.33 -16.95
N PRO A 170 -10.31 -4.92 -18.02
CA PRO A 170 -10.07 -5.78 -19.19
C PRO A 170 -9.43 -7.13 -18.91
N ASP A 171 -8.61 -7.23 -17.86
CA ASP A 171 -7.93 -8.48 -17.47
C ASP A 171 -8.74 -9.31 -16.46
N GLY A 172 -9.99 -8.96 -16.17
CA GLY A 172 -10.84 -9.68 -15.23
C GLY A 172 -10.28 -9.69 -13.80
N SER A 173 -9.47 -8.68 -13.44
CA SER A 173 -8.83 -8.60 -12.15
C SER A 173 -9.11 -7.28 -11.43
N CYS A 174 -8.45 -7.08 -10.29
CA CYS A 174 -8.52 -5.84 -9.53
C CYS A 174 -7.55 -4.75 -10.03
N SER A 175 -6.95 -4.87 -11.23
CA SER A 175 -5.94 -3.91 -11.75
C SER A 175 -6.36 -2.45 -11.64
N HIS A 176 -7.62 -2.11 -11.95
CA HIS A 176 -8.10 -0.74 -11.79
C HIS A 176 -7.98 -0.27 -10.32
N ILE A 177 -8.42 -1.10 -9.36
CA ILE A 177 -8.32 -0.83 -7.93
C ILE A 177 -6.85 -0.68 -7.48
N TYR A 178 -5.92 -1.48 -8.02
CA TYR A 178 -4.50 -1.42 -7.65
C TYR A 178 -3.91 -0.06 -8.04
N ARG A 179 -4.14 0.36 -9.29
CA ARG A 179 -3.66 1.65 -9.81
C ARG A 179 -4.23 2.81 -9.00
N THR A 180 -5.57 2.85 -8.88
CA THR A 180 -6.28 3.94 -8.22
C THR A 180 -5.94 4.01 -6.73
N GLY A 181 -5.85 2.86 -6.05
CA GLY A 181 -5.47 2.82 -4.63
C GLY A 181 -4.08 3.39 -4.37
N ALA A 182 -3.08 3.03 -5.20
CA ALA A 182 -1.74 3.59 -5.09
C ALA A 182 -1.69 5.10 -5.38
N GLN A 183 -2.46 5.57 -6.37
CA GLN A 183 -2.59 7.00 -6.67
C GLN A 183 -3.17 7.78 -5.49
N ILE A 184 -4.31 7.33 -4.94
CA ILE A 184 -4.94 7.96 -3.76
C ILE A 184 -3.98 7.96 -2.56
N GLY A 185 -3.29 6.84 -2.32
CA GLY A 185 -2.35 6.73 -1.19
C GLY A 185 -1.21 7.74 -1.27
N VAL A 186 -0.54 7.85 -2.42
CA VAL A 186 0.53 8.84 -2.61
C VAL A 186 0.00 10.27 -2.56
N ASP A 187 -1.15 10.53 -3.17
CA ASP A 187 -1.74 11.86 -3.20
C ASP A 187 -2.06 12.37 -1.79
N VAL A 188 -2.73 11.56 -0.95
CA VAL A 188 -3.04 11.91 0.44
C VAL A 188 -1.77 12.10 1.26
N ILE A 189 -0.77 11.22 1.12
CA ILE A 189 0.48 11.32 1.88
C ILE A 189 1.24 12.60 1.54
N LEU A 190 1.32 12.98 0.25
CA LEU A 190 2.05 14.16 -0.19
C LEU A 190 1.32 15.46 0.11
N HIS A 191 -0.01 15.44 0.19
CA HIS A 191 -0.84 16.57 0.59
C HIS A 191 -1.16 16.63 2.09
N ALA A 192 -0.57 15.75 2.91
CA ALA A 192 -0.95 15.62 4.31
C ALA A 192 -0.95 16.95 5.10
N PRO A 193 0.08 17.83 5.01
CA PRO A 193 0.08 19.11 5.71
C PRO A 193 -0.99 20.11 5.22
N GLN A 194 -1.49 19.95 3.99
CA GLN A 194 -2.57 20.77 3.43
C GLN A 194 -3.95 20.24 3.84
N LEU A 195 -4.07 18.93 4.06
CA LEU A 195 -5.31 18.28 4.44
C LEU A 195 -5.57 18.36 5.94
N VAL A 196 -4.52 18.21 6.76
CA VAL A 196 -4.62 18.20 8.21
C VAL A 196 -3.48 19.04 8.79
N ARG A 197 -3.85 20.08 9.53
CA ARG A 197 -2.91 21.08 10.07
C ARG A 197 -1.86 20.46 11.00
N GLU A 198 -2.26 19.44 11.76
CA GLU A 198 -1.44 18.74 12.74
C GLU A 198 -0.40 17.83 12.08
N CYS A 199 -0.53 17.54 10.78
CA CYS A 199 0.46 16.76 10.05
C CYS A 199 1.73 17.55 9.81
N ARG A 200 2.77 17.19 10.55
CA ARG A 200 4.10 17.78 10.40
C ARG A 200 4.73 17.36 9.07
N PRO A 201 5.55 18.20 8.43
CA PRO A 201 6.32 17.81 7.26
C PRO A 201 7.23 16.62 7.55
N ARG A 202 7.45 15.75 6.54
CA ARG A 202 8.25 14.52 6.67
C ARG A 202 9.68 14.72 7.22
N HIS A 203 10.29 15.89 7.01
CA HIS A 203 11.62 16.20 7.55
C HIS A 203 11.63 16.41 9.07
N GLU A 204 10.47 16.69 9.68
CA GLU A 204 10.27 16.88 11.11
C GLU A 204 9.76 15.61 11.82
N ILE A 205 9.30 14.61 11.06
CA ILE A 205 8.81 13.32 11.58
C ILE A 205 9.90 12.24 11.54
N ALA A 206 10.95 12.44 10.74
CA ALA A 206 12.16 11.66 10.92
C ALA A 206 12.66 11.93 12.35
N PRO A 207 12.89 10.89 13.18
CA PRO A 207 13.44 11.12 14.51
C PRO A 207 14.74 11.90 14.34
N GLU A 208 14.89 12.98 15.10
CA GLU A 208 16.16 13.68 15.21
C GLU A 208 17.26 12.62 15.43
N SER A 209 18.21 12.57 14.50
CA SER A 209 19.41 11.73 14.52
C SER A 209 19.27 10.21 14.25
N ILE A 210 19.22 9.84 12.97
CA ILE A 210 20.27 8.92 12.48
C ILE A 210 21.17 9.73 11.56
N PRO A 211 22.31 10.24 12.06
CA PRO A 211 23.28 10.91 11.22
C PRO A 211 23.76 9.93 10.14
N CYS A 212 23.90 10.41 8.91
CA CYS A 212 24.47 9.66 7.79
C CYS A 212 25.82 8.99 8.13
N ALA A 213 26.54 9.52 9.15
CA ALA A 213 27.81 9.03 9.65
C ALA A 213 27.76 7.72 10.47
N ALA A 214 26.59 7.17 10.84
CA ALA A 214 26.52 5.93 11.61
C ALA A 214 26.61 4.63 10.77
N ARG A 215 26.98 4.72 9.48
CA ARG A 215 27.13 3.54 8.59
C ARG A 215 28.50 2.84 8.70
N GLU A 216 29.43 3.35 9.52
CA GLU A 216 30.74 2.73 9.77
C GLU A 216 30.92 2.30 11.23
N ALA A 217 30.12 1.33 11.69
CA ALA A 217 30.49 0.50 12.85
C ALA A 217 29.60 -0.74 12.93
N VAL A 218 29.85 -1.73 12.08
CA VAL A 218 29.57 -3.12 12.46
C VAL A 218 30.93 -3.79 12.65
N PRO A 219 31.49 -3.82 13.88
CA PRO A 219 32.56 -4.75 14.19
C PRO A 219 31.96 -6.16 14.17
N GLY A 220 32.60 -7.04 13.41
CA GLY A 220 32.07 -8.34 13.04
C GLY A 220 31.57 -9.21 14.20
N ARG A 221 30.53 -9.99 13.90
CA ARG A 221 30.29 -11.34 14.39
C ARG A 221 29.31 -12.04 13.47
#